data_AF-A0A398DKV2-F1
#
_entry.id   AF-A0A398DKV2-F1
#
_cell.length_a   1.000
_cell.length_b   1.000
_cell.length_c   1.000
_cell.angle_alpha   90.00
_cell.angle_beta   90.00
_cell.angle_gamma   90.00
#
_symmetry.space_group_name_H-M   'P 1'
#
loop_
_entity.id
_entity.type
_entity.pdbx_description
1 polymer ?
#
loop_
_entity_poly.entity_id
_entity_poly.type
_entity_poly.pdbx_seq_one_letter_code
_entity_poly.pdbx_strand_id
1 'polypeptide(L)'
;MATWLFRGNPRDFDINTYLQAHRDIRWYVHQQLLIPEMHLGDPVYVWRSDGGSPGTGGIVAHGFLSGPAVVRADSNFVTWLRKKPDISIPTVLIRLDDIRLTPRAGCLLRMEIIQDAILRNLQAISIPSVVNYKLTAVEDARLDQVWEARRVRDL
;
A
#
# COMPACT_ATOMS: atom_id res chain seq x y z
N MET A 1 -2.83 12.14 12.80
CA MET A 1 -1.88 11.22 12.14
C MET A 1 -2.14 11.31 10.65
N ALA A 2 -1.11 11.14 9.82
CA ALA A 2 -1.31 11.13 8.37
C ALA A 2 -1.61 9.70 7.92
N THR A 3 -2.53 9.52 6.97
CA THR A 3 -2.78 8.21 6.36
C THR A 3 -2.15 8.16 4.99
N TRP A 4 -1.50 7.03 4.70
CA TRP A 4 -0.77 6.81 3.46
C TRP A 4 -1.40 5.70 2.64
N LEU A 5 -1.28 5.81 1.32
CA LEU A 5 -1.59 4.76 0.37
C LEU A 5 -0.34 4.44 -0.45
N PHE A 6 0.17 3.22 -0.30
CA PHE A 6 1.40 2.78 -0.94
C PHE A 6 1.11 1.80 -2.04
N ARG A 7 1.67 2.04 -3.22
CA ARG A 7 1.37 1.27 -4.41
C ARG A 7 2.50 0.30 -4.75
N GLY A 8 2.11 -0.91 -5.13
CA GLY A 8 2.98 -1.94 -5.66
C GLY A 8 2.45 -2.48 -6.99
N ASN A 9 3.37 -2.98 -7.82
CA ASN A 9 3.04 -3.51 -9.13
C ASN A 9 3.50 -4.97 -9.22
N PRO A 10 2.59 -5.93 -9.47
CA PRO A 10 2.94 -7.34 -9.63
C PRO A 10 4.01 -7.63 -10.71
N ARG A 11 4.18 -6.70 -11.66
CA ARG A 11 5.24 -6.76 -12.69
C ARG A 11 6.64 -6.55 -12.13
N ASP A 12 6.77 -5.85 -11.00
CA ASP A 12 8.06 -5.58 -10.37
C ASP A 12 8.39 -6.62 -9.29
N PHE A 13 7.39 -7.24 -8.67
CA PHE A 13 7.55 -8.30 -7.67
C PHE A 13 6.24 -9.07 -7.41
N ASP A 14 6.31 -10.24 -6.80
CA ASP A 14 5.11 -10.93 -6.31
C ASP A 14 4.61 -10.32 -4.99
N ILE A 15 3.77 -9.31 -5.12
CA ILE A 15 3.18 -8.59 -3.99
C ILE A 15 2.31 -9.47 -3.09
N ASN A 16 1.59 -10.44 -3.64
CA ASN A 16 0.70 -11.28 -2.83
C ASN A 16 1.52 -12.17 -1.91
N THR A 17 2.50 -12.88 -2.47
CA THR A 17 3.43 -13.72 -1.71
C THR A 17 4.19 -12.90 -0.67
N TYR A 18 4.65 -11.70 -1.05
CA TYR A 18 5.37 -10.81 -0.14
C TYR A 18 4.53 -10.37 1.05
N LEU A 19 3.29 -9.93 0.83
CA LEU A 19 2.39 -9.53 1.91
C LEU A 19 2.04 -10.73 2.82
N GLN A 20 1.83 -11.93 2.27
CA GLN A 20 1.50 -13.12 3.07
C GLN A 20 2.67 -13.63 3.91
N ALA A 21 3.89 -13.57 3.38
CA ALA A 21 5.07 -14.13 4.03
C ALA A 21 5.61 -13.25 5.16
N HIS A 22 5.25 -11.96 5.20
CA HIS A 22 5.89 -10.98 6.09
C HIS A 22 4.87 -10.11 6.81
N ARG A 23 4.95 -10.11 8.15
CA ARG A 23 4.21 -9.16 9.00
C ARG A 23 4.81 -7.76 8.97
N ASP A 24 6.13 -7.66 8.98
CA ASP A 24 6.87 -6.41 8.87
C ASP A 24 7.46 -6.32 7.46
N ILE A 25 6.93 -5.42 6.64
CA ILE A 25 7.33 -5.20 5.25
C ILE A 25 8.11 -3.89 5.11
N ARG A 26 8.98 -3.85 4.11
CA ARG A 26 9.61 -2.63 3.60
C ARG A 26 8.93 -2.15 2.34
N TRP A 27 8.86 -0.83 2.18
CA TRP A 27 8.38 -0.18 0.97
C TRP A 27 9.26 1.01 0.60
N TYR A 28 9.49 1.22 -0.69
CA TYR A 28 10.22 2.39 -1.17
C TYR A 28 9.43 3.67 -0.96
N VAL A 29 10.18 4.75 -0.70
CA VAL A 29 9.69 6.13 -0.68
C VAL A 29 10.41 6.91 -1.77
N HIS A 30 9.81 6.97 -2.96
CA HIS A 30 10.44 7.64 -4.10
C HIS A 30 10.41 9.17 -3.98
N GLN A 31 9.38 9.71 -3.31
CA GLN A 31 9.23 11.15 -3.10
C GLN A 31 9.82 11.52 -1.74
N GLN A 32 11.10 11.84 -1.72
CA GLN A 32 11.82 12.15 -0.48
C GLN A 32 11.21 13.33 0.30
N LEU A 33 10.53 14.25 -0.39
CA LEU A 33 9.80 15.38 0.23
C LEU A 33 8.68 14.94 1.18
N LEU A 34 8.15 13.72 1.04
CA LEU A 34 7.11 13.18 1.93
C LEU A 34 7.68 12.61 3.24
N ILE A 35 8.98 12.30 3.30
CA ILE A 35 9.61 11.64 4.45
C ILE A 35 9.42 12.42 5.76
N PRO A 36 9.57 13.77 5.79
CA PRO A 36 9.34 14.54 7.02
C PRO A 36 7.92 14.46 7.56
N GLU A 37 6.95 14.03 6.75
CA GLU A 37 5.55 13.90 7.14
C GLU A 37 5.19 12.49 7.61
N MET A 38 6.08 11.50 7.40
CA MET A 38 5.86 10.09 7.74
C MET A 38 6.29 9.81 9.18
N HIS A 39 5.32 9.54 10.05
CA HIS A 39 5.54 9.33 11.47
C HIS A 39 5.21 7.91 11.90
N LEU A 40 5.88 7.44 12.96
CA LEU A 40 5.60 6.13 13.55
C LEU A 40 4.12 6.06 13.99
N GLY A 41 3.45 4.98 13.61
CA GLY A 41 2.03 4.75 13.89
C GLY A 41 1.07 5.35 12.84
N ASP A 42 1.56 6.09 11.84
CA ASP A 42 0.71 6.54 10.74
C ASP A 42 0.09 5.33 9.99
N PRO A 43 -1.23 5.32 9.72
CA PRO A 43 -1.86 4.25 8.98
C PRO A 43 -1.38 4.18 7.53
N VAL A 44 -1.28 2.96 7.00
CA VAL A 44 -0.85 2.69 5.63
C VAL A 44 -1.75 1.64 5.00
N TYR A 45 -2.37 2.01 3.88
CA TYR A 45 -3.03 1.09 2.97
C TYR A 45 -2.10 0.68 1.83
N VAL A 46 -2.20 -0.57 1.38
CA VAL A 46 -1.42 -1.09 0.24
C VAL A 46 -2.31 -1.26 -0.97
N TRP A 47 -1.99 -0.54 -2.05
CA TRP A 47 -2.60 -0.68 -3.37
C TRP A 47 -1.80 -1.65 -4.24
N ARG A 48 -2.42 -2.74 -4.66
CA ARG A 48 -1.92 -3.64 -5.71
C ARG A 48 -2.37 -3.13 -7.08
N SER A 49 -1.44 -2.95 -8.01
CA SER A 49 -1.77 -2.68 -9.43
C SER A 49 -2.30 -3.94 -10.12
N ASP A 50 -3.04 -3.81 -11.21
CA ASP A 50 -3.53 -4.96 -12.01
C ASP A 50 -2.41 -5.88 -12.51
N GLY A 51 -1.20 -5.34 -12.74
CA GLY A 51 -0.01 -6.14 -13.07
C GLY A 51 -0.08 -6.90 -14.40
N GLY A 52 -1.08 -6.64 -15.24
CA GLY A 52 -1.35 -7.43 -16.46
C GLY A 52 -2.54 -8.38 -16.33
N SER A 53 -3.18 -8.46 -15.16
CA SER A 53 -4.45 -9.15 -14.95
C SER A 53 -5.55 -8.11 -14.68
N PRO A 54 -6.31 -7.67 -15.71
CA PRO A 54 -7.30 -6.62 -15.57
C PRO A 54 -8.32 -6.89 -14.45
N GLY A 55 -8.66 -5.85 -13.69
CA GLY A 55 -9.69 -5.93 -12.64
C GLY A 55 -9.20 -6.53 -11.31
N THR A 56 -7.90 -6.81 -11.17
CA THR A 56 -7.33 -7.36 -9.93
C THR A 56 -6.67 -6.32 -9.04
N GLY A 57 -6.51 -5.09 -9.56
CA GLY A 57 -5.94 -3.97 -8.84
C GLY A 57 -6.91 -3.37 -7.82
N GLY A 58 -6.37 -2.76 -6.78
CA GLY A 58 -7.13 -2.21 -5.67
C GLY A 58 -6.37 -2.27 -4.36
N ILE A 59 -7.06 -2.00 -3.25
CA ILE A 59 -6.48 -1.99 -1.90
C ILE A 59 -6.60 -3.39 -1.30
N VAL A 60 -5.47 -3.92 -0.83
CA VAL A 60 -5.32 -5.34 -0.47
C VAL A 60 -4.71 -5.58 0.91
N ALA A 61 -4.23 -4.54 1.59
CA ALA A 61 -3.74 -4.66 2.96
C ALA A 61 -3.80 -3.30 3.67
N HIS A 62 -3.74 -3.39 5.00
CA HIS A 62 -3.64 -2.29 5.93
C HIS A 62 -2.52 -2.58 6.94
N GLY A 63 -1.99 -1.53 7.54
CA GLY A 63 -0.95 -1.58 8.55
C GLY A 63 -0.55 -0.20 9.01
N PHE A 64 0.60 -0.10 9.68
CA PHE A 64 1.10 1.16 10.23
C PHE A 64 2.60 1.30 10.01
N LEU A 65 3.07 2.54 9.85
CA LEU A 65 4.50 2.82 9.85
C LEU A 65 5.11 2.40 11.19
N SER A 66 6.09 1.49 11.16
CA SER A 66 6.72 0.91 12.35
C SER A 66 8.17 1.35 12.55
N GLY A 67 8.70 2.19 11.66
CA GLY A 67 10.04 2.75 11.75
C GLY A 67 10.27 3.90 10.76
N PRO A 68 11.36 4.66 10.93
CA PRO A 68 11.68 5.80 10.08
C PRO A 68 12.09 5.37 8.67
N ALA A 69 12.00 6.30 7.72
CA ALA A 69 12.56 6.10 6.38
C ALA A 69 14.09 6.06 6.46
N VAL A 70 14.71 5.02 5.89
CA VAL A 70 16.17 4.84 5.90
C VAL A 70 16.68 4.44 4.52
N VAL A 71 17.79 5.06 4.11
CA VAL A 71 18.63 4.58 3.00
C VAL A 71 19.49 3.45 3.55
N ARG A 72 19.54 2.32 2.86
CA ARG A 72 20.30 1.14 3.32
C ARG A 72 21.45 0.86 2.39
N ALA A 73 22.57 0.43 2.95
CA ALA A 73 23.74 0.04 2.17
C ALA A 73 23.71 -1.43 1.70
N ASP A 74 22.83 -2.27 2.29
CA ASP A 74 22.69 -3.67 1.92
C ASP A 74 21.61 -3.88 0.84
N SER A 75 21.81 -4.81 -0.10
CA SER A 75 20.77 -5.18 -1.09
C SER A 75 19.93 -6.38 -0.67
N ASN A 76 20.25 -7.02 0.47
CA ASN A 76 19.61 -8.25 0.93
C ASN A 76 18.21 -8.02 1.52
N PHE A 77 17.80 -6.76 1.72
CA PHE A 77 16.51 -6.46 2.34
C PHE A 77 15.31 -6.58 1.38
N VAL A 78 15.52 -6.88 0.09
CA VAL A 78 14.51 -6.83 -1.00
C VAL A 78 14.65 -8.06 -1.91
N THR A 79 14.53 -9.25 -1.32
CA THR A 79 14.62 -10.53 -2.05
C THR A 79 13.42 -10.79 -2.98
N TRP A 80 12.34 -10.00 -2.85
CA TRP A 80 11.11 -10.15 -3.64
C TRP A 80 11.13 -9.40 -4.97
N LEU A 81 12.03 -8.44 -5.16
CA LEU A 81 12.07 -7.66 -6.41
C LEU A 81 12.59 -8.52 -7.56
N ARG A 82 11.92 -8.44 -8.72
CA ARG A 82 12.37 -9.06 -9.97
C ARG A 82 13.59 -8.34 -10.57
N LYS A 83 13.84 -7.09 -10.14
CA LYS A 83 14.98 -6.27 -10.52
C LYS A 83 15.87 -6.03 -9.31
N LYS A 84 17.16 -5.76 -9.56
CA LYS A 84 18.11 -5.39 -8.51
C LYS A 84 17.56 -4.15 -7.77
N PRO A 85 17.56 -4.16 -6.43
CA PRO A 85 17.09 -3.03 -5.64
C PRO A 85 17.96 -1.80 -5.85
N ASP A 86 17.32 -0.63 -5.85
CA ASP A 86 18.02 0.66 -5.82
C ASP A 86 18.24 1.06 -4.36
N ILE A 87 19.46 0.82 -3.88
CA ILE A 87 19.88 1.09 -2.51
C ILE A 87 19.92 2.59 -2.18
N SER A 88 19.84 3.48 -3.19
CA SER A 88 19.79 4.92 -2.97
C SER A 88 18.40 5.42 -2.57
N ILE A 89 17.36 4.61 -2.79
CA ILE A 89 15.98 4.97 -2.48
C ILE A 89 15.68 4.63 -1.02
N PRO A 90 15.24 5.60 -0.20
CA PRO A 90 14.82 5.33 1.17
C PRO A 90 13.68 4.31 1.23
N THR A 91 13.68 3.49 2.29
CA THR A 91 12.56 2.60 2.60
C THR A 91 12.02 2.87 3.99
N VAL A 92 10.71 2.73 4.15
CA VAL A 92 10.05 2.70 5.47
C VAL A 92 9.68 1.27 5.85
N LEU A 93 9.47 1.04 7.14
CA LEU A 93 8.92 -0.20 7.67
C LEU A 93 7.42 -0.04 7.91
N ILE A 94 6.64 -1.04 7.51
CA ILE A 94 5.20 -1.12 7.73
C ILE A 94 4.91 -2.43 8.44
N ARG A 95 4.21 -2.35 9.56
CA ARG A 95 3.66 -3.52 10.24
C ARG A 95 2.24 -3.76 9.75
N LEU A 96 2.01 -4.87 9.05
CA LEU A 96 0.71 -5.28 8.55
C LEU A 96 -0.15 -5.87 9.68
N ASP A 97 -1.36 -5.36 9.79
CA ASP A 97 -2.37 -5.85 10.74
C ASP A 97 -3.52 -6.58 10.04
N ASP A 98 -3.85 -6.22 8.81
CA ASP A 98 -4.94 -6.81 8.02
C ASP A 98 -4.55 -6.98 6.54
N ILE A 99 -4.75 -8.19 6.00
CA ILE A 99 -4.37 -8.56 4.63
C ILE A 99 -5.55 -9.24 3.95
N ARG A 100 -6.04 -8.63 2.87
CA ARG A 100 -7.20 -9.08 2.10
C ARG A 100 -6.83 -9.12 0.62
N LEU A 101 -6.33 -10.26 0.15
CA LEU A 101 -5.77 -10.37 -1.21
C LEU A 101 -6.80 -10.65 -2.30
N THR A 102 -8.01 -11.05 -1.93
CA THR A 102 -9.08 -11.47 -2.83
C THR A 102 -10.40 -10.78 -2.49
N PRO A 103 -11.36 -10.68 -3.44
CA PRO A 103 -12.68 -10.12 -3.16
C PRO A 103 -13.41 -10.86 -2.03
N ARG A 104 -13.26 -12.20 -1.98
CA ARG A 104 -13.83 -13.03 -0.92
C ARG A 104 -13.24 -12.71 0.46
N ALA A 105 -11.96 -12.31 0.51
CA ALA A 105 -11.32 -11.86 1.74
C ALA A 105 -11.66 -10.40 2.10
N GLY A 106 -12.46 -9.70 1.28
CA GLY A 106 -12.87 -8.31 1.56
C GLY A 106 -11.90 -7.25 1.04
N CYS A 107 -11.09 -7.55 0.01
CA CYS A 107 -10.28 -6.53 -0.66
C CYS A 107 -11.17 -5.46 -1.32
N LEU A 108 -10.62 -4.29 -1.61
CA LEU A 108 -11.33 -3.21 -2.28
C LEU A 108 -10.82 -3.03 -3.71
N LEU A 109 -11.57 -3.50 -4.70
CA LEU A 109 -11.13 -3.48 -6.10
C LEU A 109 -11.22 -2.08 -6.69
N ARG A 110 -10.29 -1.74 -7.59
CA ARG A 110 -10.27 -0.47 -8.34
C ARG A 110 -11.62 -0.17 -8.98
N MET A 111 -12.27 -1.17 -9.58
CA MET A 111 -13.56 -1.02 -10.26
C MET A 111 -14.69 -0.62 -9.31
N GLU A 112 -14.58 -0.93 -8.03
CA GLU A 112 -15.53 -0.51 -7.00
C GLU A 112 -15.17 0.89 -6.48
N ILE A 113 -13.87 1.16 -6.31
CA ILE A 113 -13.35 2.45 -5.83
C ILE A 113 -13.77 3.59 -6.78
N ILE A 114 -13.71 3.38 -8.10
CA ILE A 114 -14.10 4.41 -9.09
C ILE A 114 -15.59 4.76 -9.05
N GLN A 115 -16.44 3.92 -8.44
CA GLN A 115 -17.87 4.18 -8.28
C GLN A 115 -18.17 4.94 -6.98
N ASP A 116 -17.22 5.00 -6.04
CA ASP A 116 -17.39 5.73 -4.80
C ASP A 116 -17.23 7.24 -5.03
N ALA A 117 -18.16 8.05 -4.48
CA ALA A 117 -18.20 9.49 -4.72
C ALA A 117 -16.92 10.23 -4.25
N ILE A 118 -16.26 9.71 -3.21
CA ILE A 118 -15.07 10.29 -2.59
C ILE A 118 -13.82 9.56 -3.10
N LEU A 119 -13.76 8.23 -2.95
CA LEU A 119 -12.54 7.46 -3.20
C LEU A 119 -12.16 7.38 -4.69
N ARG A 120 -13.09 7.67 -5.62
CA ARG A 120 -12.75 7.82 -7.04
C ARG A 120 -11.68 8.88 -7.32
N ASN A 121 -11.46 9.81 -6.38
CA ASN A 121 -10.48 10.89 -6.49
C ASN A 121 -9.09 10.52 -5.96
N LEU A 122 -8.91 9.31 -5.41
CA LEU A 122 -7.62 8.85 -4.91
C LEU A 122 -6.53 9.03 -5.97
N GLN A 123 -5.42 9.66 -5.59
CA GLN A 123 -4.31 9.93 -6.50
C GLN A 123 -3.69 8.66 -7.09
N ALA A 124 -3.82 7.51 -6.43
CA ALA A 124 -3.39 6.21 -6.97
C ALA A 124 -4.11 5.81 -8.27
N ILE A 125 -5.29 6.38 -8.53
CA ILE A 125 -6.07 6.16 -9.74
C ILE A 125 -5.64 7.12 -10.85
N SER A 126 -5.47 8.41 -10.52
CA SER A 126 -5.23 9.48 -11.50
C SER A 126 -3.75 9.68 -11.85
N ILE A 127 -2.82 9.39 -10.94
CA ILE A 127 -1.38 9.60 -11.13
C ILE A 127 -0.63 8.28 -10.96
N PRO A 128 -0.77 7.33 -11.89
CA PRO A 128 -0.36 5.96 -11.64
C PRO A 128 1.16 5.71 -11.64
N SER A 129 1.98 6.71 -11.92
CA SER A 129 3.45 6.64 -11.89
C SER A 129 4.04 6.83 -10.49
N VAL A 130 3.24 7.30 -9.53
CA VAL A 130 3.65 7.53 -8.15
C VAL A 130 3.41 6.27 -7.29
N VAL A 131 4.19 6.10 -6.23
CA VAL A 131 4.14 4.91 -5.36
C VAL A 131 3.74 5.20 -3.93
N ASN A 132 3.78 6.45 -3.47
CA ASN A 132 3.36 6.84 -2.12
C ASN A 132 2.42 8.03 -2.23
N TYR A 133 1.25 7.95 -1.61
CA TYR A 133 0.26 9.03 -1.63
C TYR A 133 -0.17 9.34 -0.20
N LYS A 134 -0.25 10.63 0.14
CA LYS A 134 -0.88 11.09 1.37
C LYS A 134 -2.38 11.25 1.12
N LEU A 135 -3.20 10.61 1.95
CA LEU A 135 -4.66 10.77 1.86
C LEU A 135 -5.09 12.10 2.48
N THR A 136 -6.12 12.70 1.91
CA THR A 136 -6.86 13.76 2.58
C THR A 136 -7.69 13.17 3.73
N ALA A 137 -8.07 14.00 4.71
CA ALA A 137 -8.91 13.55 5.83
C ALA A 137 -10.25 12.95 5.39
N VAL A 138 -10.81 13.43 4.27
CA VAL A 138 -12.09 12.92 3.73
C VAL A 138 -11.91 11.57 3.05
N GLU A 139 -10.81 11.37 2.31
CA GLU A 139 -10.46 10.07 1.72
C GLU A 139 -10.13 9.04 2.80
N ASP A 140 -9.37 9.44 3.82
CA ASP A 140 -9.01 8.60 4.96
C ASP A 140 -10.26 8.08 5.68
N ALA A 141 -11.13 8.99 6.14
CA ALA A 141 -12.35 8.61 6.84
C ALA A 141 -13.26 7.71 5.99
N ARG A 142 -13.37 7.99 4.68
CA ARG A 142 -14.17 7.14 3.78
C ARG A 142 -13.53 5.78 3.56
N LEU A 143 -12.21 5.73 3.39
CA LEU A 143 -11.50 4.48 3.13
C LEU A 143 -11.56 3.56 4.36
N ASP A 144 -11.36 4.10 5.56
CA ASP A 144 -11.52 3.38 6.82
C ASP A 144 -12.92 2.78 6.94
N GLN A 145 -13.97 3.58 6.72
CA GLN A 145 -15.36 3.10 6.73
C GLN A 145 -15.60 1.94 5.77
N VAL A 146 -15.15 2.08 4.51
CA VAL A 146 -15.37 1.05 3.47
C VAL A 146 -14.53 -0.20 3.75
N TRP A 147 -13.31 -0.03 4.26
CA TRP A 147 -12.44 -1.13 4.65
C TRP A 147 -13.07 -1.92 5.81
N GLU A 148 -13.50 -1.26 6.88
CA GLU A 148 -14.09 -1.94 8.04
C GLU A 148 -15.41 -2.64 7.71
N ALA A 149 -16.26 -2.03 6.86
CA ALA A 149 -17.51 -2.64 6.41
C ALA A 149 -17.30 -3.96 5.64
N ARG A 150 -16.11 -4.19 5.09
CA ARG A 150 -15.74 -5.40 4.34
C ARG A 150 -15.03 -6.46 5.16
N ARG A 151 -14.77 -6.19 6.44
CA ARG A 151 -14.10 -7.14 7.33
C ARG A 151 -14.95 -8.41 7.44
N VAL A 152 -14.46 -9.52 6.89
CA VAL A 152 -15.10 -10.82 7.06
C VAL A 152 -14.95 -11.19 8.53
N ARG A 153 -16.07 -11.23 9.25
CA ARG A 153 -16.11 -11.76 10.61
C ARG A 153 -16.33 -13.25 10.48
N ASP A 154 -15.43 -14.05 11.04
CA ASP A 154 -15.68 -15.48 11.23
C ASP A 154 -16.98 -15.59 12.06
N LEU A 155 -18.02 -16.22 11.47
CA LEU A 155 -19.28 -16.55 12.13
C LEU A 155 -19.10 -17.78 13.01
#